data_AF-A0A314ZU76-F1
#
_entry.id   AF-A0A314ZU76-F1
#
_cell.length_a   1.000
_cell.length_b   1.000
_cell.length_c   1.000
_cell.angle_alpha   90.00
_cell.angle_beta   90.00
_cell.angle_gamma   90.00
#
_symmetry.space_group_name_H-M   'P 1'
#
loop_
_entity.id
_entity.type
_entity.pdbx_description
1 polymer ?
#
loop_
_entity_poly.entity_id
_entity_poly.type
_entity_poly.pdbx_seq_one_letter_code
_entity_poly.pdbx_strand_id
1 'polypeptide(L)'
;MEEVIIAFSFRMDKGEDGGIAYSLNPQFILRDLKIACPPVPFHELKTGYLVHLGNKDFFHVKTGSPNGEACPMIQYLCITTFQIVVGEGGRPMIRTIYSIVHPMDIKGREWFSLEFCFTL
;
A
#
# COMPACT_ATOMS: atom_id res chain seq x y z
N MET A 1 -12.26 -5.84 1.14
CA MET A 1 -11.03 -6.63 1.34
C MET A 1 -10.22 -5.92 2.39
N GLU A 2 -9.83 -6.61 3.45
CA GLU A 2 -8.95 -6.05 4.48
C GLU A 2 -7.50 -6.29 4.08
N GLU A 3 -6.69 -5.24 4.11
CA GLU A 3 -5.26 -5.36 3.83
C GLU A 3 -4.46 -5.46 5.13
N VAL A 4 -3.38 -6.23 5.08
CA VAL A 4 -2.48 -6.48 6.21
C VAL A 4 -1.14 -5.85 5.90
N ILE A 5 -0.65 -5.03 6.84
CA ILE A 5 0.69 -4.45 6.76
C ILE A 5 1.60 -5.22 7.71
N ILE A 6 2.70 -5.72 7.17
CA ILE A 6 3.71 -6.44 7.95
C ILE A 6 4.98 -5.59 7.97
N ALA A 7 5.41 -5.22 9.17
CA ALA A 7 6.65 -4.48 9.37
C ALA A 7 7.79 -5.43 9.73
N PHE A 8 8.92 -5.27 9.04
CA PHE A 8 10.18 -5.94 9.34
C PHE A 8 11.28 -4.90 9.44
N SER A 9 12.27 -5.15 10.29
CA SER A 9 13.54 -4.43 10.24
C SER A 9 14.56 -5.29 9.52
N PHE A 10 15.23 -4.71 8.52
CA PHE A 10 16.38 -5.31 7.88
C PHE A 10 17.64 -4.88 8.61
N ARG A 11 18.48 -5.85 8.97
CA ARG A 11 19.75 -5.61 9.65
C ARG A 11 20.88 -6.24 8.84
N MET A 12 21.97 -5.49 8.72
CA MET A 12 23.23 -5.94 8.14
C MET A 12 24.28 -5.92 9.25
N ASP A 13 24.90 -7.06 9.50
CA ASP A 13 25.96 -7.23 10.48
C ASP A 13 27.25 -7.65 9.76
N LYS A 14 28.36 -6.98 10.11
CA LYS A 14 29.67 -7.32 9.58
C LYS A 14 30.41 -8.17 10.62
N GLY A 15 30.76 -9.40 10.24
CA GLY A 15 31.56 -10.31 11.05
C GLY A 15 33.00 -9.86 11.18
N GLU A 16 33.67 -10.34 12.23
CA GLU A 16 35.09 -10.05 12.48
C GLU A 16 36.01 -10.61 11.39
N ASP A 17 35.57 -11.66 10.69
CA ASP A 17 36.23 -12.26 9.53
C ASP A 17 36.00 -11.47 8.23
N GLY A 18 35.27 -10.35 8.28
CA GLY A 18 34.88 -9.56 7.12
C GLY A 18 33.65 -10.09 6.38
N GLY A 19 33.03 -11.18 6.85
CA GLY A 19 31.76 -11.67 6.35
C GLY A 19 30.62 -10.67 6.57
N ILE A 20 29.60 -10.73 5.73
CA ILE A 20 28.39 -9.90 5.88
C ILE A 20 27.20 -10.84 6.08
N ALA A 21 26.51 -10.69 7.21
CA ALA A 21 25.27 -11.38 7.51
C ALA A 21 24.09 -10.40 7.37
N TYR A 22 23.02 -10.87 6.75
CA TYR A 22 21.76 -10.13 6.66
C TYR A 22 20.68 -10.86 7.45
N SER A 23 19.92 -10.11 8.24
CA SER A 23 18.77 -10.66 8.99
C SER A 23 17.52 -9.80 8.80
N LEU A 24 16.38 -10.47 8.77
CA LEU A 24 15.05 -9.87 8.80
C LEU A 24 14.43 -10.17 10.15
N ASN A 25 14.16 -9.12 10.93
CA ASN A 25 13.47 -9.27 12.20
C ASN A 25 12.03 -8.79 12.07
N PRO A 26 11.02 -9.65 12.33
CA PRO A 26 9.63 -9.23 12.35
C PRO A 26 9.41 -8.23 13.49
N GLN A 27 8.75 -7.13 13.18
CA GLN A 27 8.48 -6.06 14.15
C GLN A 27 7.04 -6.17 14.66
N PHE A 28 6.06 -6.04 13.76
CA PHE A 28 4.65 -6.13 14.09
C PHE A 28 3.80 -6.38 12.85
N ILE A 29 2.61 -6.92 13.06
CA ILE A 29 1.58 -7.09 12.04
C ILE A 29 0.44 -6.14 12.38
N LEU A 30 0.12 -5.26 11.45
CA LEU A 30 -1.01 -4.38 11.54
C LEU A 30 -2.14 -4.92 10.65
N ARG A 31 -3.28 -5.16 11.28
CA ARG A 31 -4.51 -5.62 10.62
C ARG A 31 -5.49 -4.45 10.52
N ASP A 32 -6.61 -4.71 9.84
CA ASP A 32 -7.76 -3.81 9.83
C ASP A 32 -7.52 -2.47 9.12
N LEU A 33 -6.62 -2.43 8.14
CA LEU A 33 -6.51 -1.26 7.27
C LEU A 33 -7.80 -1.12 6.47
N LYS A 34 -8.62 -0.14 6.87
CA LYS A 34 -9.88 0.18 6.19
C LYS A 34 -9.57 0.98 4.93
N ILE A 35 -9.74 0.34 3.79
CA ILE A 35 -9.59 0.93 2.45
C ILE A 35 -10.98 1.00 1.82
N ALA A 36 -11.33 2.18 1.34
CA ALA A 36 -12.49 2.38 0.50
C ALA A 36 -12.34 1.49 -0.74
N CYS A 37 -13.33 0.61 -0.94
CA CYS A 37 -13.34 -0.31 -2.07
C CYS A 37 -14.08 0.33 -3.24
N PRO A 38 -13.64 0.07 -4.48
CA PRO A 38 -14.42 0.45 -5.65
C PRO A 38 -15.81 -0.20 -5.62
N PRO A 39 -16.83 0.39 -6.29
CA PRO A 39 -18.19 -0.15 -6.34
C PRO A 39 -18.25 -1.59 -6.83
N VAL A 40 -17.26 -1.97 -7.62
CA VAL A 40 -17.05 -3.29 -8.21
C VAL A 40 -15.61 -3.72 -7.92
N PRO A 41 -15.36 -4.96 -7.47
CA PRO A 41 -14.01 -5.46 -7.21
C PRO A 41 -13.12 -5.33 -8.43
N PHE A 42 -11.81 -5.19 -8.21
CA PHE A 42 -10.85 -5.33 -9.30
C PHE A 42 -10.90 -6.73 -9.86
N HIS A 43 -11.21 -6.85 -11.15
CA HIS A 43 -10.94 -8.06 -11.90
C HIS A 43 -9.43 -8.27 -12.00
N GLU A 44 -8.72 -7.18 -12.29
CA GLU A 44 -7.26 -7.16 -12.36
C GLU A 44 -6.71 -5.92 -11.63
N LEU A 45 -5.94 -6.17 -10.58
CA LEU A 45 -5.12 -5.15 -9.92
C LEU A 45 -3.94 -4.86 -10.83
N LYS A 46 -3.77 -3.60 -11.25
CA LYS A 46 -2.68 -3.23 -12.15
C LYS A 46 -1.42 -2.87 -11.39
N THR A 47 -1.53 -1.92 -10.47
CA THR A 47 -0.40 -1.48 -9.65
C THR A 47 -0.90 -1.01 -8.29
N GLY A 48 -0.03 -1.12 -7.28
CA GLY A 48 -0.29 -0.66 -5.92
C GLY A 48 1.02 -0.30 -5.23
N TYR A 49 1.02 0.81 -4.48
CA TYR A 49 2.17 1.32 -3.75
C TYR A 49 1.80 1.69 -2.33
N LEU A 50 2.71 1.35 -1.42
CA LEU A 50 2.74 1.89 -0.07
C LEU A 50 3.85 2.94 -0.01
N VAL A 51 3.46 4.19 0.21
CA VAL A 51 4.34 5.37 0.20
C VAL A 51 4.49 5.88 1.63
N HIS A 52 5.74 6.07 2.08
CA HIS A 52 6.02 6.69 3.38
C HIS A 52 5.96 8.21 3.26
N LEU A 53 5.19 8.85 4.14
CA LEU A 53 4.99 10.30 4.18
C LEU A 53 5.91 11.02 5.17
N GLY A 54 6.83 10.28 5.81
CA GLY A 54 7.53 10.75 7.00
C GLY A 54 6.83 10.33 8.28
N ASN A 55 7.55 10.36 9.40
CA ASN A 55 7.07 9.91 10.70
C ASN A 55 6.44 8.50 10.63
N LYS A 56 5.18 8.38 11.07
CA LYS A 56 4.39 7.15 11.03
C LYS A 56 3.24 7.25 10.04
N ASP A 57 3.29 8.18 9.09
CA ASP A 57 2.23 8.47 8.15
C ASP A 57 2.52 7.80 6.79
N PHE A 58 1.47 7.28 6.16
CA PHE A 58 1.58 6.50 4.93
C PHE A 58 0.42 6.79 3.97
N PHE A 59 0.72 6.71 2.68
CA PHE A 59 -0.28 6.55 1.62
C PHE A 59 -0.26 5.13 1.09
N HIS A 60 -1.41 4.50 1.02
CA HIS A 60 -1.61 3.33 0.18
C HIS A 60 -2.43 3.75 -1.04
N VAL A 61 -1.88 3.54 -2.24
CA VAL A 61 -2.52 3.90 -3.50
C VAL A 61 -2.52 2.70 -4.43
N LYS A 62 -3.66 2.42 -5.07
CA LYS A 62 -3.79 1.31 -6.01
C LYS A 62 -4.73 1.65 -7.16
N THR A 63 -4.47 1.06 -8.32
CA THR A 63 -5.33 1.17 -9.51
C THR A 63 -5.61 -0.19 -10.10
N GLY A 64 -6.84 -0.35 -10.61
CA GLY A 64 -7.30 -1.59 -11.23
C GLY A 64 -8.56 -1.37 -12.04
N SER A 65 -8.90 -2.34 -12.88
CA SER A 65 -10.14 -2.33 -13.65
C SER A 65 -11.18 -3.28 -13.07
N PRO A 66 -12.47 -2.93 -13.17
CA PRO A 66 -13.55 -3.84 -12.83
C PRO A 66 -13.75 -5.00 -13.81
N ASN A 67 -13.21 -4.91 -15.03
CA ASN A 67 -13.34 -5.92 -16.08
C ASN A 67 -11.97 -6.27 -16.70
N GLY A 68 -11.89 -7.45 -17.33
CA GLY A 68 -10.70 -7.91 -18.03
C GLY A 68 -10.60 -7.43 -19.48
N GLU A 69 -11.26 -6.32 -19.83
CA GLU A 69 -11.19 -5.75 -21.17
C GLU A 69 -9.77 -5.20 -21.42
N ALA A 70 -9.24 -5.41 -22.62
CA ALA A 70 -7.90 -4.94 -22.98
C ALA A 70 -7.80 -3.40 -23.01
N CYS A 71 -8.91 -2.72 -23.27
CA CYS A 71 -9.06 -1.26 -23.23
C CYS A 71 -10.31 -0.90 -22.42
N PRO A 72 -10.25 -0.94 -21.08
CA PRO A 72 -11.39 -0.54 -20.26
C PRO A 72 -11.75 0.92 -20.57
N MET A 73 -13.00 1.31 -20.38
CA MET A 73 -13.35 2.74 -20.37
C MET A 73 -13.04 3.38 -19.02
N ILE A 74 -13.13 2.60 -17.95
CA ILE A 74 -13.01 3.06 -16.57
C ILE A 74 -12.00 2.19 -15.81
N GLN A 75 -11.08 2.84 -15.10
CA GLN A 75 -10.32 2.23 -14.00
C GLN A 75 -10.65 2.95 -12.69
N TYR A 76 -10.45 2.31 -11.55
CA TYR A 76 -10.58 2.99 -10.28
C TYR A 76 -9.22 3.20 -9.63
N LEU A 77 -8.99 4.43 -9.17
CA LEU A 77 -7.89 4.81 -8.31
C LEU A 77 -8.38 4.84 -6.87
N CYS A 78 -7.83 3.97 -6.03
CA CYS A 78 -8.09 3.95 -4.59
C CYS A 78 -6.91 4.60 -3.87
N ILE A 79 -7.18 5.60 -3.04
CA ILE A 79 -6.16 6.31 -2.25
C ILE A 79 -6.58 6.23 -0.78
N THR A 80 -5.67 5.77 0.07
CA THR A 80 -5.88 5.67 1.51
C THR A 80 -4.70 6.28 2.25
N THR A 81 -4.96 7.32 3.04
CA THR A 81 -4.01 7.85 4.01
C THR A 81 -4.26 7.18 5.35
N PHE A 82 -3.21 6.68 5.97
CA PHE A 82 -3.30 6.14 7.32
C PHE A 82 -2.02 6.41 8.09
N GLN A 83 -2.11 6.24 9.40
CA GLN A 83 -1.01 6.44 10.32
C GLN A 83 -0.84 5.21 11.21
N ILE A 84 0.41 4.87 11.52
CA ILE A 84 0.72 3.90 12.57
C ILE A 84 0.76 4.65 13.90
N VAL A 85 -0.15 4.32 14.80
CA VAL A 85 -0.27 4.95 16.13
C VAL A 85 0.04 3.95 17.24
N VAL A 86 0.26 4.45 18.46
CA VAL A 86 0.38 3.61 19.66
C VAL A 86 -1.02 3.41 20.23
N GLY A 87 -1.49 2.18 20.21
CA GLY A 87 -2.78 1.76 20.75
C GLY A 87 -2.72 1.32 22.21
N GLU A 88 -3.80 0.68 22.65
CA GLU A 88 -3.90 0.14 24.01
C GLU A 88 -2.76 -0.83 24.33
N GLY A 89 -2.20 -0.70 25.55
CA GLY A 89 -1.07 -1.51 25.99
C GLY A 89 0.23 -1.27 25.22
N GLY A 90 0.37 -0.14 24.52
CA GLY A 90 1.60 0.24 23.81
C GLY A 90 1.77 -0.44 22.45
N ARG A 91 0.76 -1.17 21.96
CA ARG A 91 0.86 -1.94 20.72
C ARG A 91 0.68 -1.05 19.49
N PRO A 92 1.44 -1.27 18.40
CA PRO A 92 1.21 -0.57 17.14
C PRO A 92 -0.21 -0.84 16.60
N MET A 93 -0.91 0.20 16.15
CA MET A 93 -2.23 0.11 15.52
C MET A 93 -2.30 0.99 14.26
N ILE A 94 -3.21 0.68 13.33
CA ILE A 94 -3.51 1.51 12.17
C ILE A 94 -4.65 2.46 12.50
N ARG A 95 -4.47 3.73 12.15
CA ARG A 95 -5.53 4.73 12.09
C ARG A 95 -5.67 5.22 10.66
N THR A 96 -6.74 4.81 9.97
CA THR A 96 -7.12 5.40 8.67
C THR A 96 -7.53 6.85 8.89
N ILE A 97 -6.88 7.77 8.17
CA ILE A 97 -7.15 9.22 8.21
C ILE A 97 -8.17 9.56 7.12
N TYR A 98 -7.91 9.06 5.91
CA TYR A 98 -8.71 9.37 4.74
C TYR A 98 -8.68 8.19 3.78
N SER A 99 -9.78 7.91 3.11
CA SER A 99 -9.83 6.88 2.08
C SER A 99 -10.87 7.25 1.04
N ILE A 100 -10.48 7.22 -0.24
CA ILE A 100 -11.34 7.57 -1.36
C ILE A 100 -11.12 6.65 -2.55
N VAL A 101 -12.17 6.50 -3.36
CA VAL A 101 -12.10 5.86 -4.67
C VAL A 101 -12.53 6.85 -5.73
N HIS A 102 -11.70 6.99 -6.75
CA HIS A 102 -11.97 7.82 -7.92
C HIS A 102 -12.12 6.94 -9.16
N PRO A 103 -13.27 6.97 -9.86
CA PRO A 103 -13.35 6.45 -11.21
C PRO A 103 -12.53 7.36 -12.13
N MET A 104 -11.69 6.77 -12.96
CA MET A 104 -10.88 7.43 -13.96
C MET A 104 -11.34 6.98 -15.34
N ASP A 105 -11.74 7.94 -16.17
CA ASP A 105 -11.96 7.72 -17.60
C ASP A 105 -10.59 7.61 -18.28
N ILE A 106 -10.25 6.40 -18.73
CA ILE A 106 -9.00 6.14 -19.45
C ILE A 106 -9.14 6.31 -20.97
N LYS A 107 -10.32 6.72 -21.44
CA LYS A 107 -10.61 7.10 -22.84
C LYS A 107 -10.20 6.05 -23.87
N GLY A 108 -10.38 4.77 -23.52
CA GLY A 108 -10.02 3.64 -24.38
C GLY A 108 -8.51 3.45 -24.59
N ARG A 109 -7.67 4.07 -23.77
CA ARG A 109 -6.26 3.68 -23.65
C ARG A 109 -6.18 2.30 -23.00
N GLU A 110 -5.02 1.66 -23.15
CA GLU A 110 -4.79 0.33 -22.57
C GLU A 110 -4.94 0.37 -21.05
N TRP A 111 -4.03 1.04 -20.33
CA TRP A 111 -4.02 1.04 -18.86
C TRP A 111 -3.42 2.31 -18.28
N PHE A 112 -3.91 2.70 -17.10
CA PHE A 112 -3.28 3.62 -16.18
C PHE A 112 -2.56 2.83 -15.08
N SER A 113 -1.24 2.99 -15.05
CA SER A 113 -0.36 2.40 -14.06
C SER A 113 0.24 3.48 -13.16
N LEU A 114 0.37 3.15 -11.88
CA LEU A 114 1.15 3.92 -10.92
C LEU A 114 2.60 3.49 -11.06
N GLU A 115 3.52 4.44 -11.09
CA GLU A 115 4.95 4.18 -11.14
C GLU A 115 5.68 5.09 -10.15
N PHE A 116 6.73 4.57 -9.52
CA PHE A 116 7.65 5.32 -8.65
C PHE A 116 6.96 6.31 -7.69
N CYS A 117 5.97 5.84 -6.91
CA CYS A 117 5.27 6.70 -5.95
C CYS A 117 6.15 6.93 -4.71
N PHE A 118 6.72 8.13 -4.57
CA PHE A 118 7.50 8.57 -3.42
C PHE A 118 7.15 10.02 -3.04
N THR A 119 7.52 10.41 -1.82
CA THR A 119 7.43 11.80 -1.35
C THR A 119 8.70 12.56 -1.67
N LEU A 120 8.57 13.88 -1.89
CA LEU A 120 9.68 14.81 -2.16
C LEU A 120 10.29 15.32 -0.86
#